data_AF-A0A353X6J3-F1
#
_entry.id   AF-A0A353X6J3-F1
#
_cell.length_a   1.000
_cell.length_b   1.000
_cell.length_c   1.000
_cell.angle_alpha   90.00
_cell.angle_beta   90.00
_cell.angle_gamma   90.00
#
_symmetry.space_group_name_H-M   'P 1'
#
loop_
_entity.id
_entity.type
_entity.pdbx_description
1 polymer ?
#
loop_
_entity_poly.entity_id
_entity_poly.type
_entity_poly.pdbx_seq_one_letter_code
_entity_poly.pdbx_strand_id
1 'polypeptide(L)'
;MASLPRCDYKGGVTEAWAPLVDDAELERLISAYGNDFTSMARAGRFDPITGRDKELDDLVLILLQRGRKNAVLLGPAGVGKTALAHGLAQRVAGGAVPDLLADSRVLEIDMARMAAGTSGPAEFQSRFIPLCKGVAERARRPGLPRTVLFIDEMHQIMPSCEGSAYAGLSNVMKPYLTAGDLMVIGATTLDEYREYMALDSALDRRFQRITLRAPNAVETLRILRAVLPGYEKHHGVTVLDALLRLIVHLTETHMRRRNQPDKSIVTLDAALAHHVQARGRGGALAPESVYHMVARETGLAAAALEDPKFLATLADEE
;
A
#
# COMPACT_ATOMS: atom_id res chain seq x y z
N MET A 1 10.89 -16.11 -33.81
CA MET A 1 10.37 -14.75 -33.97
C MET A 1 8.97 -14.82 -34.58
N ALA A 2 7.94 -14.93 -33.75
CA ALA A 2 6.57 -14.82 -34.24
C ALA A 2 6.24 -13.32 -34.35
N SER A 3 6.03 -12.83 -35.57
CA SER A 3 5.64 -11.44 -35.82
C SER A 3 4.25 -11.19 -35.25
N LEU A 4 4.13 -10.19 -34.36
CA LEU A 4 2.81 -9.68 -33.95
C LEU A 4 2.08 -9.13 -35.20
N PRO A 5 0.79 -9.44 -35.39
CA PRO A 5 0.04 -8.97 -36.55
C PRO A 5 -0.09 -7.45 -36.52
N ARG A 6 0.18 -6.82 -37.68
CA ARG A 6 -0.01 -5.38 -37.90
C ARG A 6 -1.50 -5.06 -37.97
N CYS A 7 -1.91 -4.02 -37.25
CA CYS A 7 -3.25 -3.44 -37.31
C CYS A 7 -3.51 -2.88 -38.72
N ASP A 8 -4.48 -3.44 -39.44
CA ASP A 8 -4.88 -2.95 -40.76
C ASP A 8 -6.02 -1.93 -40.60
N TYR A 9 -5.76 -0.69 -41.00
CA TYR A 9 -6.62 0.48 -40.77
C TYR A 9 -7.68 0.62 -41.89
N LYS A 10 -8.36 -0.48 -42.24
CA LYS A 10 -9.41 -0.48 -43.26
C LYS A 10 -10.62 -1.27 -42.78
N GLY A 11 -11.53 -0.54 -42.14
CA GLY A 11 -13.02 -0.63 -42.09
C GLY A 11 -13.78 -1.91 -42.48
N GLY A 12 -13.18 -3.09 -42.47
CA GLY A 12 -13.85 -4.39 -42.55
C GLY A 12 -13.84 -5.01 -41.17
N VAL A 13 -14.95 -5.66 -40.81
CA VAL A 13 -15.07 -6.45 -39.57
C VAL A 13 -14.03 -7.58 -39.64
N THR A 14 -12.83 -7.31 -39.11
CA THR A 14 -11.83 -8.34 -38.86
C THR A 14 -12.35 -9.24 -37.76
N GLU A 15 -12.11 -10.54 -37.89
CA GLU A 15 -12.46 -11.57 -36.91
C GLU A 15 -12.31 -11.01 -35.49
N ALA A 16 -13.40 -11.05 -34.72
CA ALA A 16 -13.46 -10.49 -33.38
C ALA A 16 -12.24 -11.00 -32.60
N TRP A 17 -11.34 -10.08 -32.24
CA TRP A 17 -10.18 -10.40 -31.42
C TRP A 17 -10.68 -11.06 -30.13
N ALA A 18 -10.54 -12.38 -30.05
CA ALA A 18 -10.91 -13.13 -28.86
C ALA A 18 -9.82 -12.87 -27.81
N PRO A 19 -10.18 -12.36 -26.62
CA PRO A 19 -9.21 -12.19 -25.55
C PRO A 19 -8.65 -13.58 -25.19
N LEU A 20 -7.35 -13.63 -24.94
CA LEU A 20 -6.68 -14.89 -24.60
C LEU A 20 -6.93 -15.28 -23.14
N VAL A 21 -7.45 -14.34 -22.34
CA VAL A 21 -7.98 -14.55 -21.00
C VAL A 21 -9.36 -13.91 -20.97
N ASP A 22 -10.41 -14.72 -20.84
CA ASP A 22 -11.76 -14.18 -20.75
C ASP A 22 -12.00 -13.47 -19.40
N ASP A 23 -13.10 -12.70 -19.30
CA ASP A 23 -13.38 -11.93 -18.09
C ASP A 23 -13.67 -12.81 -16.86
N ALA A 24 -14.27 -13.98 -17.05
CA ALA A 24 -14.61 -14.87 -15.95
C ALA A 24 -13.33 -15.51 -15.37
N GLU A 25 -12.40 -15.92 -16.24
CA GLU A 25 -11.08 -16.39 -15.84
C GLU A 25 -10.30 -15.29 -15.12
N LEU A 26 -10.31 -14.06 -15.64
CA LEU A 26 -9.63 -12.93 -15.01
C LEU A 26 -10.20 -12.62 -13.62
N GLU A 27 -11.52 -12.58 -13.44
CA GLU A 27 -12.13 -12.37 -12.12
C GLU A 27 -11.80 -13.52 -11.15
N ARG A 28 -11.74 -14.77 -11.64
CA ARG A 28 -11.29 -15.91 -10.82
C ARG A 28 -9.85 -15.74 -10.36
N LEU A 29 -8.95 -15.28 -11.23
CA LEU A 29 -7.56 -15.01 -10.88
C LEU A 29 -7.43 -13.86 -9.87
N ILE A 30 -8.17 -12.76 -10.08
CA ILE A 30 -8.20 -11.63 -9.14
C ILE A 30 -8.73 -12.10 -7.78
N SER A 31 -9.81 -12.87 -7.73
CA SER A 31 -10.34 -13.39 -6.46
C SER A 31 -9.39 -14.37 -5.76
N ALA A 32 -8.60 -15.13 -6.53
CA ALA A 32 -7.66 -16.10 -6.00
C ALA A 32 -6.37 -15.47 -5.49
N TYR A 33 -5.89 -14.38 -6.10
CA TYR A 33 -4.54 -13.87 -5.89
C TYR A 33 -4.44 -12.35 -5.73
N GLY A 34 -5.56 -11.64 -5.68
CA GLY A 34 -5.57 -10.20 -5.50
C GLY A 34 -6.51 -9.75 -4.39
N ASN A 35 -6.27 -8.54 -3.91
CA ASN A 35 -7.13 -7.83 -2.98
C ASN A 35 -7.69 -6.59 -3.69
N ASP A 36 -9.02 -6.52 -3.81
CA ASP A 36 -9.68 -5.37 -4.44
C ASP A 36 -9.84 -4.25 -3.43
N PHE A 37 -8.82 -3.38 -3.37
CA PHE A 37 -8.81 -2.23 -2.47
C PHE A 37 -9.98 -1.30 -2.75
N THR A 38 -10.42 -1.12 -3.99
CA THR A 38 -11.58 -0.27 -4.27
C THR A 38 -12.86 -0.87 -3.67
N SER A 39 -13.07 -2.18 -3.80
CA SER A 39 -14.19 -2.89 -3.16
C SER A 39 -14.13 -2.80 -1.63
N MET A 40 -12.94 -3.01 -1.05
CA MET A 40 -12.71 -2.88 0.39
C MET A 40 -12.97 -1.45 0.88
N ALA A 41 -12.55 -0.44 0.12
CA ALA A 41 -12.80 0.97 0.44
C ALA A 41 -14.30 1.31 0.40
N ARG A 42 -15.04 0.84 -0.61
CA ARG A 42 -16.52 0.97 -0.67
C ARG A 42 -17.21 0.31 0.53
N ALA A 43 -16.64 -0.78 1.04
CA ALA A 43 -17.12 -1.47 2.24
C ALA A 43 -16.63 -0.84 3.56
N GLY A 44 -15.92 0.29 3.53
CA GLY A 44 -15.43 0.98 4.73
C GLY A 44 -14.36 0.21 5.50
N ARG A 45 -13.56 -0.63 4.82
CA ARG A 45 -12.55 -1.51 5.45
C ARG A 45 -11.23 -0.82 5.79
N PHE A 46 -11.00 0.40 5.30
CA PHE A 46 -9.77 1.15 5.54
C PHE A 46 -10.05 2.35 6.43
N ASP A 47 -9.14 2.61 7.36
CA ASP A 47 -9.13 3.85 8.11
C ASP A 47 -8.89 5.07 7.20
N PRO A 48 -9.29 6.28 7.61
CA PRO A 48 -9.03 7.49 6.84
C PRO A 48 -7.54 7.73 6.63
N ILE A 49 -7.12 7.94 5.37
CA ILE A 49 -5.74 8.31 5.04
C ILE A 49 -5.56 9.82 5.15
N THR A 50 -4.75 10.28 6.11
CA THR A 50 -4.54 11.71 6.38
C THR A 50 -3.11 12.17 6.12
N GLY A 51 -2.93 13.42 5.67
CA GLY A 51 -1.61 14.05 5.54
C GLY A 51 -0.80 13.58 4.34
N ARG A 52 -1.45 12.97 3.34
CA ARG A 52 -0.84 12.45 2.10
C ARG A 52 -1.50 13.01 0.84
N ASP A 53 -2.19 14.16 0.95
CA ASP A 53 -2.96 14.73 -0.17
C ASP A 53 -2.08 15.07 -1.36
N LYS A 54 -0.89 15.65 -1.11
CA LYS A 54 0.06 15.97 -2.17
C LYS A 54 0.53 14.71 -2.90
N GLU A 55 0.95 13.68 -2.16
CA GLU A 55 1.39 12.43 -2.76
C GLU A 55 0.26 11.70 -3.51
N LEU A 56 -0.99 11.80 -3.03
CA LEU A 56 -2.17 11.28 -3.71
C LEU A 56 -2.47 12.07 -5.00
N ASP A 57 -2.36 13.40 -4.96
CA ASP A 57 -2.56 14.25 -6.14
C ASP A 57 -1.50 13.98 -7.21
N ASP A 58 -0.23 13.86 -6.80
CA ASP A 58 0.88 13.48 -7.68
C ASP A 58 0.66 12.08 -8.28
N LEU A 59 0.19 11.13 -7.46
CA LEU A 59 -0.15 9.79 -7.92
C LEU A 59 -1.26 9.82 -8.96
N VAL A 60 -2.38 10.49 -8.69
CA VAL A 60 -3.50 10.66 -9.64
C VAL A 60 -2.99 11.30 -10.93
N LEU A 61 -2.20 12.38 -10.84
CA LEU A 61 -1.63 13.07 -11.99
C LEU A 61 -0.78 12.13 -12.85
N ILE A 62 0.06 11.29 -12.23
CA ILE A 62 0.86 10.29 -12.94
C ILE A 62 -0.04 9.29 -13.68
N LEU A 63 -1.04 8.73 -13.01
CA LEU A 63 -1.93 7.70 -13.59
C LEU A 63 -2.76 8.23 -14.77
N LEU A 64 -3.05 9.53 -14.81
CA LEU A 64 -3.79 10.18 -15.90
C LEU A 64 -2.96 10.37 -17.19
N GLN A 65 -1.65 10.20 -17.13
CA GLN A 65 -0.81 10.40 -18.30
C GLN A 65 -1.04 9.31 -19.36
N ARG A 66 -0.86 9.64 -20.65
CA ARG A 66 -0.96 8.64 -21.72
C ARG A 66 0.26 7.71 -21.80
N GLY A 67 1.45 8.25 -21.49
CA GLY A 67 2.73 7.56 -21.66
C GLY A 67 3.27 6.91 -20.38
N ARG A 68 3.75 7.73 -19.43
CA ARG A 68 4.46 7.27 -18.22
C ARG A 68 3.50 7.11 -17.02
N LYS A 69 2.40 6.40 -17.20
CA LYS A 69 1.33 6.26 -16.18
C LYS A 69 1.56 5.21 -15.10
N ASN A 70 2.82 4.90 -14.78
CA ASN A 70 3.15 3.99 -13.70
C ASN A 70 3.90 4.78 -12.63
N ALA A 71 3.59 4.51 -11.37
CA ALA A 71 4.20 5.17 -10.22
C ALA A 71 4.98 4.16 -9.39
N VAL A 72 6.10 4.59 -8.81
CA VAL A 72 6.82 3.85 -7.79
C VAL A 72 6.89 4.70 -6.53
N LEU A 73 6.31 4.19 -5.46
CA LEU A 73 6.28 4.79 -4.14
C LEU A 73 7.57 4.41 -3.42
N LEU A 74 8.41 5.41 -3.13
CA LEU A 74 9.71 5.23 -2.52
C LEU A 74 9.69 5.76 -1.09
N GLY A 75 9.98 4.91 -0.12
CA GLY A 75 10.09 5.36 1.26
C GLY A 75 10.44 4.23 2.22
N PRO A 76 10.89 4.59 3.45
CA PRO A 76 11.24 3.60 4.47
C PRO A 76 10.09 2.63 4.79
N ALA A 77 10.41 1.46 5.33
CA ALA A 77 9.39 0.56 5.86
C ALA A 77 8.60 1.25 6.99
N GLY A 78 7.27 1.04 7.02
CA GLY A 78 6.37 1.65 8.03
C GLY A 78 5.92 3.09 7.74
N VAL A 79 6.33 3.70 6.62
CA VAL A 79 5.98 5.10 6.29
C VAL A 79 4.56 5.30 5.72
N GLY A 80 3.89 4.21 5.37
CA GLY A 80 2.55 4.21 4.76
C GLY A 80 2.54 4.21 3.23
N LYS A 81 3.42 3.44 2.57
CA LYS A 81 3.39 3.27 1.09
C LYS A 81 2.08 2.61 0.63
N THR A 82 1.73 1.48 1.22
CA THR A 82 0.47 0.75 0.96
C THR A 82 -0.76 1.58 1.34
N ALA A 83 -0.64 2.39 2.41
CA ALA A 83 -1.68 3.34 2.81
C ALA A 83 -1.99 4.38 1.72
N LEU A 84 -1.01 4.77 0.88
CA LEU A 84 -1.26 5.65 -0.26
C LEU A 84 -2.10 4.96 -1.35
N ALA A 85 -1.88 3.65 -1.59
CA ALA A 85 -2.71 2.87 -2.49
C ALA A 85 -4.14 2.71 -1.96
N HIS A 86 -4.31 2.50 -0.64
CA HIS A 86 -5.62 2.54 0.00
C HIS A 86 -6.29 3.92 -0.15
N GLY A 87 -5.54 5.01 0.01
CA GLY A 87 -6.03 6.37 -0.17
C GLY A 87 -6.52 6.64 -1.59
N LEU A 88 -5.81 6.14 -2.61
CA LEU A 88 -6.29 6.17 -4.00
C LEU A 88 -7.60 5.38 -4.13
N ALA A 89 -7.68 4.18 -3.55
CA ALA A 89 -8.88 3.35 -3.59
C ALA A 89 -10.08 4.03 -2.91
N GLN A 90 -9.87 4.71 -1.77
CA GLN A 90 -10.88 5.53 -1.09
C GLN A 90 -11.35 6.70 -1.95
N ARG A 91 -10.42 7.42 -2.61
CA ARG A 91 -10.80 8.51 -3.53
C ARG A 91 -11.61 7.99 -4.72
N VAL A 92 -11.23 6.86 -5.31
CA VAL A 92 -12.01 6.25 -6.40
C VAL A 92 -13.39 5.80 -5.91
N ALA A 93 -13.46 5.13 -4.76
CA ALA A 93 -14.72 4.67 -4.17
C ALA A 93 -15.67 5.82 -3.83
N GLY A 94 -15.15 6.96 -3.40
CA GLY A 94 -15.92 8.16 -3.08
C GLY A 94 -16.15 9.11 -4.25
N GLY A 95 -15.71 8.78 -5.48
CA GLY A 95 -15.84 9.66 -6.65
C GLY A 95 -14.97 10.92 -6.60
N ALA A 96 -13.94 10.96 -5.74
CA ALA A 96 -12.99 12.06 -5.58
C ALA A 96 -11.77 11.92 -6.51
N VAL A 97 -12.01 11.46 -7.75
CA VAL A 97 -11.00 11.36 -8.82
C VAL A 97 -11.59 11.90 -10.12
N PRO A 98 -10.76 12.36 -11.07
CA PRO A 98 -11.25 12.76 -12.39
C PRO A 98 -11.89 11.61 -13.17
N ASP A 99 -12.78 11.93 -14.11
CA ASP A 99 -13.59 10.98 -14.90
C ASP A 99 -12.77 9.85 -15.54
N LEU A 100 -11.53 10.14 -15.96
CA LEU A 100 -10.63 9.15 -16.56
C LEU A 100 -10.23 8.01 -15.61
N LEU A 101 -10.35 8.23 -14.30
CA LEU A 101 -10.14 7.23 -13.24
C LEU A 101 -11.44 6.85 -12.52
N ALA A 102 -12.59 7.39 -12.93
CA ALA A 102 -13.87 7.00 -12.36
C ALA A 102 -14.08 5.49 -12.47
N ASP A 103 -14.63 4.90 -11.41
CA ASP A 103 -14.90 3.45 -11.28
C ASP A 103 -13.69 2.53 -11.44
N SER A 104 -12.47 3.07 -11.45
CA SER A 104 -11.26 2.26 -11.55
C SER A 104 -11.14 1.27 -10.39
N ARG A 105 -10.56 0.11 -10.65
CA ARG A 105 -10.23 -0.88 -9.62
C ARG A 105 -8.77 -0.72 -9.22
N VAL A 106 -8.50 -0.45 -7.96
CA VAL A 106 -7.16 -0.56 -7.37
C VAL A 106 -7.04 -1.98 -6.82
N LEU A 107 -6.18 -2.78 -7.44
CA LEU A 107 -6.00 -4.19 -7.12
C LEU A 107 -4.58 -4.44 -6.64
N GLU A 108 -4.42 -4.83 -5.39
CA GLU A 108 -3.15 -5.42 -4.94
C GLU A 108 -3.02 -6.84 -5.49
N ILE A 109 -1.81 -7.19 -5.93
CA ILE A 109 -1.47 -8.57 -6.26
C ILE A 109 -0.72 -9.19 -5.07
N ASP A 110 -1.33 -10.20 -4.45
CA ASP A 110 -0.75 -10.94 -3.33
C ASP A 110 0.25 -11.97 -3.86
N MET A 111 1.52 -11.57 -3.93
CA MET A 111 2.62 -12.42 -4.41
C MET A 111 2.77 -13.68 -3.54
N ALA A 112 2.59 -13.58 -2.23
CA ALA A 112 2.74 -14.70 -1.31
C ALA A 112 1.63 -15.75 -1.55
N ARG A 113 0.38 -15.32 -1.66
CA ARG A 113 -0.75 -16.20 -1.97
C ARG A 113 -0.64 -16.82 -3.36
N MET A 114 -0.06 -16.10 -4.32
CA MET A 114 0.19 -16.63 -5.66
C MET A 114 1.29 -17.71 -5.66
N ALA A 115 2.33 -17.55 -4.85
CA ALA A 115 3.40 -18.55 -4.69
C ALA A 115 3.04 -19.74 -3.79
N ALA A 116 2.06 -19.57 -2.90
CA ALA A 116 1.61 -20.67 -2.05
C ALA A 116 1.19 -21.88 -2.89
N GLY A 117 1.73 -23.06 -2.53
CA GLY A 117 1.44 -24.32 -3.20
C GLY A 117 1.97 -24.42 -4.64
N THR A 118 2.92 -23.57 -5.05
CA THR A 118 3.63 -23.76 -6.32
C THR A 118 4.82 -24.69 -6.13
N SER A 119 5.06 -25.57 -7.10
CA SER A 119 6.20 -26.50 -7.10
C SER A 119 7.48 -25.85 -7.65
N GLY A 120 7.39 -24.61 -8.12
CA GLY A 120 8.53 -23.81 -8.59
C GLY A 120 8.13 -22.57 -9.39
N PRO A 121 9.11 -21.77 -9.85
CA PRO A 121 8.87 -20.49 -10.52
C PRO A 121 8.02 -20.57 -11.80
N ALA A 122 8.09 -21.68 -12.55
CA ALA A 122 7.30 -21.87 -13.76
C ALA A 122 5.78 -21.96 -13.47
N GLU A 123 5.40 -22.64 -12.39
CA GLU A 123 4.00 -22.73 -11.97
C GLU A 123 3.49 -21.41 -11.38
N PHE A 124 4.36 -20.67 -10.69
CA PHE A 124 4.04 -19.29 -10.31
C PHE A 124 3.74 -18.43 -11.55
N GLN A 125 4.63 -18.48 -12.55
CA GLN A 125 4.47 -17.70 -13.78
C GLN A 125 3.20 -18.06 -14.55
N SER A 126 2.78 -19.33 -14.52
CA SER A 126 1.52 -19.75 -15.14
C SER A 126 0.29 -19.15 -14.47
N ARG A 127 0.38 -18.68 -13.22
CA ARG A 127 -0.67 -17.92 -12.51
C ARG A 127 -0.57 -16.41 -12.79
N PHE A 128 0.64 -15.86 -12.79
CA PHE A 128 0.87 -14.42 -12.95
C PHE A 128 0.65 -13.92 -14.39
N ILE A 129 1.16 -14.65 -15.40
CA ILE A 129 1.09 -14.25 -16.81
C ILE A 129 -0.37 -14.03 -17.26
N PRO A 130 -1.32 -14.96 -17.02
CA PRO A 130 -2.72 -14.75 -17.39
C PRO A 130 -3.35 -13.56 -16.67
N LEU A 131 -3.03 -13.32 -15.39
CA LEU A 131 -3.54 -12.16 -14.66
C LEU A 131 -3.08 -10.85 -15.31
N CYS A 132 -1.77 -10.67 -15.52
CA CYS A 132 -1.24 -9.46 -16.14
C CYS A 132 -1.78 -9.25 -17.56
N LYS A 133 -1.87 -10.34 -18.33
CA LYS A 133 -2.37 -10.30 -19.69
C LYS A 133 -3.86 -9.95 -19.74
N GLY A 134 -4.69 -10.60 -18.93
CA GLY A 134 -6.11 -10.30 -18.85
C GLY A 134 -6.36 -8.83 -18.47
N VAL A 135 -5.61 -8.29 -17.52
CA VAL A 135 -5.71 -6.86 -17.14
C VAL A 135 -5.34 -5.96 -18.32
N ALA A 136 -4.23 -6.24 -19.01
CA ALA A 136 -3.80 -5.47 -20.17
C ALA A 136 -4.81 -5.54 -21.33
N GLU A 137 -5.35 -6.73 -21.61
CA GLU A 137 -6.36 -6.97 -22.64
C GLU A 137 -7.67 -6.26 -22.33
N ARG A 138 -8.12 -6.29 -21.07
CA ARG A 138 -9.28 -5.53 -20.59
C ARG A 138 -9.09 -4.03 -20.76
N ALA A 139 -7.90 -3.50 -20.51
CA ALA A 139 -7.62 -2.07 -20.63
C ALA A 139 -7.71 -1.52 -22.06
N ARG A 140 -7.65 -2.38 -23.08
CA ARG A 140 -7.82 -2.01 -24.50
C ARG A 140 -9.27 -1.91 -24.94
N ARG A 141 -10.21 -2.50 -24.17
CA ARG A 141 -11.64 -2.49 -24.50
C ARG A 141 -12.27 -1.16 -24.09
N PRO A 142 -12.90 -0.42 -25.03
CA PRO A 142 -13.58 0.84 -24.71
C PRO A 142 -14.73 0.64 -23.72
N GLY A 143 -14.96 1.63 -22.86
CA GLY A 143 -16.09 1.64 -21.93
C GLY A 143 -15.93 0.77 -20.68
N LEU A 144 -14.83 0.03 -20.55
CA LEU A 144 -14.52 -0.70 -19.31
C LEU A 144 -13.69 0.16 -18.35
N PRO A 145 -13.91 0.03 -17.02
CA PRO A 145 -13.14 0.76 -16.03
C PRO A 145 -11.67 0.37 -16.07
N ARG A 146 -10.79 1.32 -15.73
CA ARG A 146 -9.36 1.04 -15.63
C ARG A 146 -9.07 0.12 -14.44
N THR A 147 -8.00 -0.64 -14.56
CA THR A 147 -7.47 -1.45 -13.45
C THR A 147 -6.06 -0.97 -13.15
N VAL A 148 -5.84 -0.57 -11.90
CA VAL A 148 -4.57 -0.13 -11.34
C VAL A 148 -4.01 -1.28 -10.52
N LEU A 149 -2.87 -1.82 -10.92
CA LEU A 149 -2.21 -2.89 -10.19
C LEU A 149 -1.30 -2.28 -9.13
N PHE A 150 -1.47 -2.68 -7.88
CA PHE A 150 -0.55 -2.38 -6.78
C PHE A 150 0.32 -3.60 -6.51
N ILE A 151 1.64 -3.38 -6.48
CA ILE A 151 2.64 -4.41 -6.15
C ILE A 151 3.46 -3.86 -4.99
N ASP A 152 3.22 -4.39 -3.79
CA ASP A 152 4.08 -4.11 -2.65
C ASP A 152 5.41 -4.83 -2.80
N GLU A 153 6.46 -4.26 -2.21
CA GLU A 153 7.83 -4.79 -2.31
C GLU A 153 8.25 -5.10 -3.76
N MET A 154 7.95 -4.17 -4.68
CA MET A 154 8.11 -4.34 -6.13
C MET A 154 9.55 -4.70 -6.55
N HIS A 155 10.57 -4.41 -5.74
CA HIS A 155 11.92 -4.85 -6.05
C HIS A 155 12.05 -6.39 -6.14
N GLN A 156 11.19 -7.16 -5.45
CA GLN A 156 11.26 -8.62 -5.42
C GLN A 156 10.96 -9.27 -6.78
N ILE A 157 10.27 -8.57 -7.69
CA ILE A 157 9.96 -9.08 -9.04
C ILE A 157 11.10 -8.83 -10.04
N MET A 158 12.17 -8.15 -9.61
CA MET A 158 13.32 -7.85 -10.44
C MET A 158 14.18 -9.09 -10.67
N PRO A 159 14.78 -9.27 -11.86
CA PRO A 159 15.63 -10.42 -12.13
C PRO A 159 16.92 -10.42 -11.31
N SER A 160 17.39 -9.22 -10.92
CA SER A 160 18.58 -9.00 -10.10
C SER A 160 18.37 -9.30 -8.60
N CYS A 161 17.13 -9.50 -8.15
CA CYS A 161 16.82 -9.89 -6.78
C CYS A 161 16.99 -11.42 -6.64
N GLU A 162 18.25 -11.86 -6.58
CA GLU A 162 18.59 -13.29 -6.42
C GLU A 162 17.99 -13.84 -5.12
N GLY A 163 17.44 -15.06 -5.18
CA GLY A 163 16.77 -15.70 -4.04
C GLY A 163 15.31 -15.30 -3.81
N SER A 164 14.79 -14.29 -4.54
CA SER A 164 13.35 -14.03 -4.58
C SER A 164 12.62 -15.12 -5.34
N ALA A 165 11.54 -15.65 -4.76
CA ALA A 165 10.63 -16.59 -5.44
C ALA A 165 9.95 -15.99 -6.68
N TYR A 166 9.99 -14.66 -6.81
CA TYR A 166 9.31 -13.87 -7.83
C TYR A 166 10.28 -13.27 -8.86
N ALA A 167 11.57 -13.60 -8.77
CA ALA A 167 12.60 -13.02 -9.62
C ALA A 167 12.27 -13.22 -11.11
N GLY A 168 12.40 -12.14 -11.89
CA GLY A 168 12.23 -12.17 -13.35
C GLY A 168 10.81 -11.90 -13.86
N LEU A 169 9.80 -11.81 -13.00
CA LEU A 169 8.42 -11.49 -13.41
C LEU A 169 8.27 -10.13 -14.05
N SER A 170 9.13 -9.18 -13.69
CA SER A 170 9.19 -7.88 -14.35
C SER A 170 9.36 -7.98 -15.88
N ASN A 171 10.01 -9.04 -16.40
CA ASN A 171 10.11 -9.28 -17.84
C ASN A 171 8.76 -9.59 -18.50
N VAL A 172 7.84 -10.24 -17.78
CA VAL A 172 6.47 -10.50 -18.23
C VAL A 172 5.70 -9.19 -18.39
N MET A 173 5.94 -8.22 -17.51
CA MET A 173 5.21 -6.95 -17.50
C MET A 173 5.71 -5.95 -18.56
N LYS A 174 7.00 -5.99 -18.91
CA LYS A 174 7.67 -5.02 -19.81
C LYS A 174 6.93 -4.75 -21.14
N PRO A 175 6.42 -5.76 -21.88
CA PRO A 175 5.69 -5.52 -23.13
C PRO A 175 4.43 -4.67 -22.91
N TYR A 176 3.64 -4.98 -21.88
CA TYR A 176 2.39 -4.29 -21.59
C TYR A 176 2.62 -2.90 -20.98
N LEU A 177 3.66 -2.73 -20.17
CA LEU A 177 4.11 -1.42 -19.68
C LEU A 177 4.58 -0.52 -20.83
N THR A 178 5.24 -1.10 -21.84
CA THR A 178 5.70 -0.36 -23.02
C THR A 178 4.56 0.02 -23.95
N ALA A 179 3.58 -0.86 -24.14
CA ALA A 179 2.38 -0.57 -24.89
C ALA A 179 1.44 0.43 -24.19
N GLY A 180 1.58 0.58 -22.87
CA GLY A 180 0.71 1.42 -22.05
C GLY A 180 -0.63 0.75 -21.74
N ASP A 181 -0.70 -0.57 -21.78
CA ASP A 181 -1.92 -1.32 -21.44
C ASP A 181 -2.05 -1.56 -19.93
N LEU A 182 -0.91 -1.65 -19.23
CA LEU A 182 -0.89 -1.71 -17.77
C LEU A 182 -0.77 -0.33 -17.15
N MET A 183 -1.38 -0.21 -15.98
CA MET A 183 -1.23 0.90 -15.04
C MET A 183 -0.82 0.31 -13.71
N VAL A 184 0.39 0.63 -13.25
CA VAL A 184 1.02 -0.03 -12.09
C VAL A 184 1.49 0.99 -11.08
N ILE A 185 1.24 0.69 -9.81
CA ILE A 185 1.81 1.34 -8.64
C ILE A 185 2.70 0.31 -7.95
N GLY A 186 4.00 0.54 -7.95
CA GLY A 186 4.95 -0.22 -7.14
C GLY A 186 5.21 0.46 -5.81
N ALA A 187 5.52 -0.29 -4.76
CA ALA A 187 6.08 0.24 -3.52
C ALA A 187 7.40 -0.46 -3.19
N THR A 188 8.40 0.29 -2.74
CA THR A 188 9.70 -0.27 -2.32
C THR A 188 10.47 0.77 -1.48
N THR A 189 11.57 0.38 -0.82
CA THR A 189 12.49 1.35 -0.23
C THR A 189 13.39 2.01 -1.29
N LEU A 190 14.01 3.14 -0.94
CA LEU A 190 14.92 3.85 -1.85
C LEU A 190 16.18 3.05 -2.17
N ASP A 191 16.69 2.29 -1.21
CA ASP A 191 17.92 1.51 -1.36
C ASP A 191 17.68 0.31 -2.27
N GLU A 192 16.61 -0.46 -2.03
CA GLU A 192 16.18 -1.55 -2.92
C GLU A 192 15.87 -1.05 -4.34
N TYR A 193 15.28 0.14 -4.46
CA TYR A 193 15.04 0.74 -5.78
C TYR A 193 16.36 0.95 -6.53
N ARG A 194 17.38 1.49 -5.87
CA ARG A 194 18.71 1.73 -6.47
C ARG A 194 19.41 0.42 -6.81
N GLU A 195 19.30 -0.56 -5.91
CA GLU A 195 19.96 -1.85 -6.04
C GLU A 195 19.32 -2.75 -7.10
N TYR A 196 18.00 -2.77 -7.21
CA TYR A 196 17.30 -3.74 -8.07
C TYR A 196 16.58 -3.12 -9.26
N MET A 197 15.87 -2.01 -9.07
CA MET A 197 15.00 -1.43 -10.11
C MET A 197 15.73 -0.48 -11.05
N ALA A 198 16.54 0.43 -10.51
CA ALA A 198 17.25 1.46 -11.27
C ALA A 198 18.29 0.89 -12.25
N LEU A 199 18.75 -0.35 -12.00
CA LEU A 199 19.65 -1.07 -12.90
C LEU A 199 18.96 -1.50 -14.21
N ASP A 200 17.64 -1.68 -14.19
CA ASP A 200 16.86 -2.03 -15.38
C ASP A 200 16.31 -0.77 -16.06
N SER A 201 17.11 -0.22 -17.00
CA SER A 201 16.74 0.99 -17.74
C SER A 201 15.39 0.90 -18.48
N ALA A 202 14.93 -0.30 -18.85
CA ALA A 202 13.69 -0.47 -19.57
C ALA A 202 12.47 -0.28 -18.66
N LEU A 203 12.55 -0.70 -17.39
CA LEU A 203 11.53 -0.47 -16.38
C LEU A 203 11.65 0.92 -15.77
N ASP A 204 12.84 1.37 -15.37
CA ASP A 204 13.05 2.67 -14.70
C ASP A 204 12.41 3.83 -15.50
N ARG A 205 12.58 3.85 -16.83
CA ARG A 205 11.98 4.87 -17.70
C ARG A 205 10.44 4.85 -17.76
N ARG A 206 9.80 3.74 -17.37
CA ARG A 206 8.33 3.55 -17.41
C ARG A 206 7.64 3.95 -16.11
N PHE A 207 8.39 4.08 -15.03
CA PHE A 207 7.88 4.49 -13.73
C PHE A 207 8.26 5.94 -13.43
N GLN A 208 7.36 6.66 -12.75
CA GLN A 208 7.61 7.96 -12.14
C GLN A 208 7.69 7.77 -10.63
N ARG A 209 8.64 8.46 -9.99
CA ARG A 209 8.95 8.25 -8.57
C ARG A 209 8.11 9.21 -7.73
N ILE A 210 7.50 8.70 -6.67
CA ILE A 210 6.86 9.49 -5.60
C ILE A 210 7.58 9.14 -4.31
N THR A 211 8.26 10.11 -3.71
CA THR A 211 9.03 9.88 -2.48
C THR A 211 8.18 10.21 -1.26
N LEU A 212 7.98 9.23 -0.39
CA LEU A 212 7.28 9.37 0.88
C LEU A 212 8.31 9.52 2.00
N ARG A 213 8.24 10.64 2.71
CA ARG A 213 8.98 10.84 3.96
C ARG A 213 8.18 10.35 5.16
N ALA A 214 8.90 10.03 6.24
CA ALA A 214 8.29 9.85 7.55
C ALA A 214 7.56 11.14 7.96
N PRO A 215 6.32 11.02 8.49
CA PRO A 215 5.66 12.16 9.11
C PRO A 215 6.44 12.59 10.35
N ASN A 216 6.45 13.89 10.62
CA ASN A 216 7.00 14.42 11.88
C ASN A 216 6.04 14.13 13.05
N ALA A 217 6.41 14.54 14.27
CA ALA A 217 5.59 14.28 15.46
C ALA A 217 4.16 14.88 15.36
N VAL A 218 4.02 16.09 14.83
CA VAL A 218 2.72 16.76 14.66
C VAL A 218 1.86 16.03 13.64
N GLU A 219 2.45 15.63 12.51
CA GLU A 219 1.77 14.87 11.46
C GLU A 219 1.37 13.48 11.95
N THR A 220 2.25 12.80 12.69
CA THR A 220 1.97 11.50 13.32
C THR A 220 0.81 11.60 14.30
N LEU A 221 0.79 12.63 15.15
CA LEU A 221 -0.32 12.86 16.07
C LEU A 221 -1.66 13.05 15.34
N ARG A 222 -1.66 13.79 14.22
CA ARG A 222 -2.86 13.94 13.37
C ARG A 222 -3.32 12.59 12.79
N ILE A 223 -2.37 11.75 12.36
CA ILE A 223 -2.67 10.40 11.88
C ILE A 223 -3.28 9.55 13.00
N LEU A 224 -2.69 9.55 14.20
CA LEU A 224 -3.22 8.80 15.35
C LEU A 224 -4.65 9.23 15.68
N ARG A 225 -4.92 10.54 15.74
CA ARG A 225 -6.27 11.06 15.99
C ARG A 225 -7.28 10.61 14.94
N ALA A 226 -6.87 10.49 13.67
CA ALA A 226 -7.75 10.07 12.59
C ALA A 226 -8.14 8.59 12.67
N VAL A 227 -7.21 7.71 13.09
CA VAL A 227 -7.46 6.27 13.23
C VAL A 227 -8.04 5.89 14.59
N LEU A 228 -7.92 6.77 15.58
CA LEU A 228 -8.33 6.53 16.97
C LEU A 228 -9.74 5.96 17.12
N PRO A 229 -10.79 6.48 16.45
CA PRO A 229 -12.16 6.00 16.66
C PRO A 229 -12.33 4.52 16.33
N GLY A 230 -11.57 3.99 15.36
CA GLY A 230 -11.56 2.58 15.02
C GLY A 230 -11.01 1.71 16.16
N TYR A 231 -9.89 2.14 16.74
CA TYR A 231 -9.26 1.45 17.87
C TYR A 231 -10.08 1.53 19.15
N GLU A 232 -10.63 2.70 19.50
CA GLU A 232 -11.49 2.85 20.68
C GLU A 232 -12.75 1.97 20.57
N LYS A 233 -13.36 1.92 19.38
CA LYS A 233 -14.51 1.05 19.12
C LYS A 233 -14.15 -0.43 19.26
N HIS A 234 -12.99 -0.84 18.73
CA HIS A 234 -12.53 -2.22 18.79
C HIS A 234 -12.28 -2.66 20.25
N HIS A 235 -11.48 -1.90 20.99
CA HIS A 235 -11.06 -2.24 22.35
C HIS A 235 -12.12 -1.89 23.41
N GLY A 236 -12.99 -0.93 23.14
CA GLY A 236 -13.96 -0.39 24.11
C GLY A 236 -13.29 0.41 25.22
N VAL A 237 -12.21 1.14 24.91
CA VAL A 237 -11.42 1.95 25.84
C VAL A 237 -11.24 3.32 25.20
N THR A 238 -11.47 4.40 25.95
CA THR A 238 -11.29 5.78 25.45
C THR A 238 -9.84 6.23 25.63
N VAL A 239 -9.31 7.05 24.74
CA VAL A 239 -7.94 7.53 24.79
C VAL A 239 -7.91 9.04 24.83
N LEU A 240 -7.33 9.58 25.91
CA LEU A 240 -7.10 11.02 26.04
C LEU A 240 -6.02 11.48 25.05
N ASP A 241 -6.16 12.71 24.54
CA ASP A 241 -5.20 13.28 23.57
C ASP A 241 -3.77 13.33 24.13
N ALA A 242 -3.64 13.61 25.43
CA ALA A 242 -2.39 13.56 26.17
C ALA A 242 -1.66 12.21 26.00
N LEU A 243 -2.40 11.08 25.96
CA LEU A 243 -1.78 9.77 25.76
C LEU A 243 -1.34 9.52 24.32
N LEU A 244 -2.02 10.09 23.32
CA LEU A 244 -1.53 10.05 21.94
C LEU A 244 -0.21 10.81 21.82
N ARG A 245 -0.11 11.99 22.44
CA ARG A 245 1.12 12.78 22.48
C ARG A 245 2.24 12.02 23.19
N LEU A 246 1.94 11.36 24.31
CA LEU A 246 2.88 10.49 25.01
C LEU A 246 3.38 9.34 24.13
N ILE A 247 2.48 8.66 23.42
CA ILE A 247 2.87 7.58 22.49
C ILE A 247 3.81 8.11 21.42
N VAL A 248 3.47 9.24 20.75
CA VAL A 248 4.34 9.84 19.73
C VAL A 248 5.70 10.20 20.31
N HIS A 249 5.73 10.86 21.47
CA HIS A 249 6.96 11.26 22.14
C HIS A 249 7.88 10.07 22.47
N LEU A 250 7.34 9.03 23.12
CA LEU A 250 8.12 7.87 23.54
C LEU A 250 8.61 7.05 22.35
N THR A 251 7.75 6.82 21.36
CA THR A 251 8.13 6.07 20.16
C THR A 251 9.14 6.83 19.29
N GLU A 252 9.10 8.15 19.29
CA GLU A 252 10.11 8.97 18.61
C GLU A 252 11.47 8.89 19.32
N THR A 253 11.47 9.01 20.64
CA THR A 253 12.69 9.06 21.45
C THR A 253 13.39 7.70 21.53
N HIS A 254 12.63 6.63 21.74
CA HIS A 254 13.18 5.33 22.13
C HIS A 254 13.14 4.26 21.04
N MET A 255 12.24 4.35 20.04
CA MET A 255 12.11 3.33 18.98
C MET A 255 12.74 3.79 17.64
N ARG A 256 14.07 4.01 17.64
CA ARG A 256 14.80 4.62 16.50
C ARG A 256 14.96 3.72 15.27
N ARG A 257 14.77 2.40 15.42
CA ARG A 257 14.91 1.43 14.31
C ARG A 257 13.65 1.29 13.46
N ARG A 258 12.55 1.95 13.85
CA ARG A 258 11.26 1.92 13.15
C ARG A 258 10.87 3.34 12.75
N ASN A 259 10.04 3.44 11.73
CA ASN A 259 9.60 4.73 11.21
C ASN A 259 8.18 5.05 11.63
N GLN A 260 7.87 6.34 11.68
CA GLN A 260 6.50 6.81 11.78
C GLN A 260 5.74 6.63 10.44
N PRO A 261 4.40 6.50 10.48
CA PRO A 261 3.55 6.45 11.68
C PRO A 261 3.41 5.04 12.28
N ASP A 262 3.94 4.00 11.61
CA ASP A 262 3.76 2.59 11.99
C ASP A 262 4.07 2.31 13.47
N LYS A 263 5.25 2.73 13.95
CA LYS A 263 5.65 2.46 15.34
C LYS A 263 4.67 3.03 16.38
N SER A 264 4.11 4.21 16.14
CA SER A 264 3.12 4.81 17.05
C SER A 264 1.76 4.13 16.96
N ILE A 265 1.31 3.76 15.76
CA ILE A 265 0.03 3.04 15.57
C ILE A 265 0.08 1.66 16.26
N VAL A 266 1.15 0.90 16.03
CA VAL A 266 1.37 -0.41 16.67
C VAL A 266 1.43 -0.27 18.19
N THR A 267 2.11 0.77 18.71
CA THR A 267 2.19 1.02 20.15
C THR A 267 0.84 1.38 20.74
N LEU A 268 0.02 2.19 20.06
CA LEU A 268 -1.35 2.53 20.48
C LEU A 268 -2.21 1.28 20.60
N ASP A 269 -2.24 0.45 19.56
CA ASP A 269 -3.04 -0.77 19.53
C ASP A 269 -2.61 -1.75 20.63
N ALA A 270 -1.30 -1.99 20.76
CA ALA A 270 -0.75 -2.88 21.78
C ALA A 270 -1.03 -2.36 23.20
N ALA A 271 -0.97 -1.04 23.43
CA ALA A 271 -1.26 -0.44 24.73
C ALA A 271 -2.73 -0.59 25.10
N LEU A 272 -3.64 -0.43 24.14
CA LEU A 272 -5.06 -0.69 24.32
C LEU A 272 -5.35 -2.16 24.61
N ALA A 273 -4.75 -3.08 23.85
CA ALA A 273 -4.88 -4.51 24.08
C ALA A 273 -4.38 -4.92 25.48
N HIS A 274 -3.22 -4.40 25.89
CA HIS A 274 -2.68 -4.61 27.22
C HIS A 274 -3.58 -4.03 28.31
N HIS A 275 -4.13 -2.83 28.11
CA HIS A 275 -5.09 -2.24 29.04
C HIS A 275 -6.30 -3.16 29.24
N VAL A 276 -6.87 -3.66 28.14
CA VAL A 276 -8.01 -4.59 28.20
C VAL A 276 -7.63 -5.88 28.93
N GLN A 277 -6.44 -6.42 28.68
CA GLN A 277 -5.95 -7.61 29.36
C GLN A 277 -5.81 -7.40 30.88
N ALA A 278 -5.28 -6.24 31.30
CA ALA A 278 -4.97 -5.96 32.70
C ALA A 278 -6.16 -5.41 33.50
N ARG A 279 -7.07 -4.67 32.86
CA ARG A 279 -8.11 -3.86 33.51
C ARG A 279 -9.52 -4.12 32.99
N GLY A 280 -9.66 -4.91 31.93
CA GLY A 280 -10.94 -5.11 31.24
C GLY A 280 -11.29 -3.99 30.27
N ARG A 281 -12.50 -4.07 29.69
CA ARG A 281 -13.04 -3.04 28.78
C ARG A 281 -13.70 -1.92 29.58
N GLY A 282 -13.81 -0.75 28.97
CA GLY A 282 -14.37 0.47 29.56
C GLY A 282 -13.31 1.35 30.21
N GLY A 283 -13.69 2.60 30.51
CA GLY A 283 -12.79 3.59 31.07
C GLY A 283 -11.77 4.15 30.07
N ALA A 284 -10.82 4.93 30.59
CA ALA A 284 -9.77 5.55 29.80
C ALA A 284 -8.47 4.74 29.83
N LEU A 285 -7.75 4.75 28.70
CA LEU A 285 -6.43 4.14 28.58
C LEU A 285 -5.53 4.65 29.71
N ALA A 286 -4.81 3.73 30.33
CA ALA A 286 -3.94 4.02 31.45
C ALA A 286 -2.51 4.25 30.97
N PRO A 287 -1.80 5.31 31.45
CA PRO A 287 -0.42 5.59 31.05
C PRO A 287 0.52 4.39 31.24
N GLU A 288 0.30 3.59 32.29
CA GLU A 288 1.13 2.42 32.59
C GLU A 288 1.09 1.39 31.46
N SER A 289 -0.02 1.30 30.72
CA SER A 289 -0.11 0.40 29.57
C SER A 289 0.75 0.88 28.40
N VAL A 290 0.85 2.21 28.20
CA VAL A 290 1.76 2.79 27.20
C VAL A 290 3.21 2.54 27.59
N TYR A 291 3.59 2.85 28.84
CA TYR A 291 4.95 2.61 29.35
C TYR A 291 5.34 1.13 29.26
N HIS A 292 4.42 0.23 29.61
CA HIS A 292 4.67 -1.21 29.52
C HIS A 292 4.96 -1.66 28.09
N MET A 293 4.23 -1.13 27.09
CA MET A 293 4.46 -1.49 25.68
C MET A 293 5.76 -0.94 25.13
N VAL A 294 6.09 0.30 25.45
CA VAL A 294 7.36 0.89 25.04
C VAL A 294 8.54 0.17 25.73
N ALA A 295 8.42 -0.16 27.02
CA ALA A 295 9.41 -0.94 27.75
C ALA A 295 9.66 -2.30 27.11
N ARG A 296 8.59 -3.01 26.76
CA ARG A 296 8.67 -4.33 26.12
C ARG A 296 9.36 -4.29 24.75
N GLU A 297 9.05 -3.30 23.92
CA GLU A 297 9.66 -3.17 22.57
C GLU A 297 11.13 -2.72 22.66
N THR A 298 11.47 -1.86 23.62
CA THR A 298 12.81 -1.24 23.70
C THR A 298 13.78 -1.97 24.61
N GLY A 299 13.28 -2.82 25.51
CA GLY A 299 14.06 -3.46 26.58
C GLY A 299 14.38 -2.53 27.76
N LEU A 300 13.84 -1.31 27.79
CA LEU A 300 14.02 -0.35 28.89
C LEU A 300 13.09 -0.70 30.06
N ALA A 301 13.49 -0.32 31.28
CA ALA A 301 12.60 -0.43 32.44
C ALA A 301 11.44 0.57 32.33
N ALA A 302 10.21 0.16 32.63
CA ALA A 302 9.03 1.02 32.53
C ALA A 302 9.15 2.30 33.38
N ALA A 303 9.70 2.19 34.59
CA ALA A 303 9.94 3.33 35.48
C ALA A 303 10.92 4.37 34.88
N ALA A 304 11.78 3.97 33.94
CA ALA A 304 12.69 4.89 33.25
C ALA A 304 12.03 5.63 32.07
N LEU A 305 10.83 5.21 31.68
CA LEU A 305 10.01 5.84 30.63
C LEU A 305 8.96 6.79 31.20
N GLU A 306 8.73 6.73 32.52
CA GLU A 306 7.89 7.70 33.21
C GLU A 306 8.53 9.08 33.10
N ASP A 307 7.82 10.01 32.46
CA ASP A 307 8.21 11.40 32.38
C ASP A 307 7.11 12.29 33.00
N PRO A 308 7.16 12.51 34.33
CA PRO A 308 6.19 13.33 35.03
C PRO A 308 6.20 14.78 34.54
N LYS A 309 7.34 15.27 34.03
CA LYS A 309 7.44 16.63 33.51
C LYS A 309 6.71 16.74 32.18
N PHE A 310 6.88 15.77 31.30
CA PHE A 310 6.12 15.72 30.04
C PHE A 310 4.61 15.59 30.29
N LEU A 311 4.19 14.72 31.22
CA LEU A 311 2.77 14.62 31.60
C LEU A 311 2.22 15.94 32.16
N ALA A 312 3.00 16.65 32.98
CA ALA A 312 2.60 17.97 33.49
C ALA A 312 2.45 19.00 32.36
N THR A 313 3.34 19.00 31.36
CA THR A 313 3.21 19.90 30.20
C THR A 313 1.97 19.62 29.34
N LEU A 314 1.41 18.41 29.41
CA LEU A 314 0.20 18.05 28.69
C LEU A 314 -1.08 18.48 29.43
N ALA A 315 -1.04 18.59 30.76
CA ALA A 315 -2.17 19.05 31.58
C ALA A 315 -2.41 20.57 31.45
N ASP A 316 -1.39 21.34 31.05
CA ASP A 316 -1.48 22.78 30.85
C ASP A 316 -1.98 23.18 29.44
N GLU A 317 -2.14 22.22 28.51
CA GLU A 317 -2.59 22.44 27.12
C GLU A 317 -4.06 22.00 26.85
N GLU A 318 -4.78 21.51 27.87
CA GLU A 318 -6.23 21.18 27.82
C GLU A 318 -7.12 22.35 28.27
#